data_AF-A0A3B9RBN4-F1
#
_entry.id   AF-A0A3B9RBN4-F1
#
_cell.length_a   1.000
_cell.length_b   1.000
_cell.length_c   1.000
_cell.angle_alpha   90.00
_cell.angle_beta   90.00
_cell.angle_gamma   90.00
#
_symmetry.space_group_name_H-M   'P 1'
#
loop_
_entity.id
_entity.type
_entity.pdbx_description
1 polymer ?
#
loop_
_entity_poly.entity_id
_entity_poly.type
_entity_poly.pdbx_seq_one_letter_code
_entity_poly.pdbx_strand_id
1 'polypeptide(L)'
;MMKIRTRILLVAVLFMWVGATAQIDKTANVFLITLDGVRWQDVYHGLDTALVQSNYTEDKELLNKMFSGSSPEESREKIMPFFWNTIAKDGQLYGNRTKGSKVDLTNKMLFSYPGYNEILTGKADDAHIDSNDKNYNKNVTVLELANKQERYKGKVAAFASWDVFPFIINDKRSGIPVNAGYMNAQGDLSGREIFLNEMQRQAPIIWESVRLDVFTHHYAKEYVKKNHPKVVYISYGETDDFAHGGKFDFYMKSLHNTDALIADLWQYVQQDDFYKDNTYFIITTDHGRGSGILEDSKWTSHGSNVKGAQHTWMAILGPNVKPIGEAVNGQLYTDQLAPTIAEILDVDVDIQTMPAKPINLK
;
A
#
# COMPACT_ATOMS: atom_id res chain seq x y z
N MET A 1 30.72 40.81 64.70
CA MET A 1 29.90 40.48 63.51
C MET A 1 30.69 39.54 62.61
N MET A 2 30.54 38.23 62.79
CA MET A 2 31.10 37.24 61.86
C MET A 2 30.45 35.88 62.15
N LYS A 3 30.17 35.11 61.09
CA LYS A 3 29.60 33.75 61.07
C LYS A 3 28.07 33.69 61.16
N ILE A 4 27.42 33.63 59.99
CA ILE A 4 26.35 32.71 59.56
C ILE A 4 26.13 33.03 58.08
N ARG A 5 26.99 32.50 57.20
CA ARG A 5 26.81 32.53 55.74
C ARG A 5 27.42 31.27 55.15
N THR A 6 26.91 30.11 55.54
CA THR A 6 27.42 28.83 55.02
C THR A 6 26.39 27.69 55.09
N ARG A 7 25.10 27.97 54.87
CA ARG A 7 24.05 26.93 54.81
C ARG A 7 22.92 27.22 53.82
N ILE A 8 23.18 27.95 52.73
CA ILE A 8 22.20 28.12 51.64
C ILE A 8 22.91 27.98 50.29
N LEU A 9 23.73 26.94 50.13
CA LEU A 9 24.40 26.67 48.83
C LEU A 9 24.48 25.19 48.47
N LEU A 10 23.62 24.33 49.06
CA LEU A 10 23.70 22.88 48.86
C LEU A 10 22.34 22.18 48.69
N VAL A 11 21.25 22.92 48.47
CA VAL A 11 19.92 22.33 48.19
C VAL A 11 19.36 22.74 46.82
N ALA A 12 19.97 23.71 46.13
CA ALA A 12 19.54 24.13 44.79
C ALA A 12 20.16 23.32 43.64
N VAL A 13 20.89 22.23 43.92
CA VAL A 13 21.54 21.37 42.90
C VAL A 13 20.73 20.08 42.62
N LEU A 14 19.66 19.80 43.37
CA LEU A 14 18.95 18.52 43.27
C LEU A 14 17.61 18.53 42.51
N PHE A 15 17.23 19.64 41.86
CA PHE A 15 15.98 19.70 41.07
C PHE A 15 16.15 20.22 39.64
N MET A 16 17.36 20.13 39.09
CA MET A 16 17.53 20.10 37.63
C MET A 16 17.53 18.64 37.15
N TRP A 17 16.45 17.92 37.44
CA TRP A 17 15.93 16.95 36.48
C TRP A 17 15.33 17.76 35.33
N VAL A 18 16.23 18.35 34.53
CA VAL A 18 15.90 18.70 33.16
C VAL A 18 15.59 17.36 32.53
N GLY A 19 14.31 17.02 32.48
CA GLY A 19 13.80 16.05 31.54
C GLY A 19 14.17 16.58 30.16
N ALA A 20 15.40 16.31 29.74
CA ALA A 20 15.72 16.13 28.35
C ALA A 20 14.83 14.96 27.93
N THR A 21 13.59 15.28 27.58
CA THR A 21 12.98 14.60 26.47
C THR A 21 13.98 14.84 25.35
N ALA A 22 14.89 13.89 25.15
CA ALA A 22 15.47 13.70 23.85
C ALA A 22 14.22 13.66 22.97
N GLN A 23 13.97 14.75 22.25
CA GLN A 23 12.95 14.79 21.24
C GLN A 23 13.45 13.75 20.26
N ILE A 24 13.04 12.49 20.45
CA ILE A 24 13.32 11.42 19.52
C ILE A 24 12.83 12.01 18.23
N ASP A 25 13.77 12.26 17.33
CA ASP A 25 13.49 12.75 15.99
C ASP A 25 12.71 11.62 15.31
N LYS A 26 11.41 11.56 15.60
CA LYS A 26 10.47 10.56 15.11
C LYS A 26 10.13 10.92 13.67
N THR A 27 11.16 10.87 12.83
CA THR A 27 11.03 10.79 11.38
C THR A 27 10.03 9.69 11.07
N ALA A 28 8.97 10.03 10.35
CA ALA A 28 7.86 9.12 10.09
C ALA A 28 8.34 7.85 9.37
N ASN A 29 7.65 6.75 9.61
CA ASN A 29 7.78 5.55 8.80
C ASN A 29 6.54 5.44 7.88
N VAL A 30 6.74 5.03 6.63
CA VAL A 30 5.65 4.87 5.65
C VAL A 30 5.69 3.47 5.05
N PHE A 31 4.56 2.81 5.08
CA PHE A 31 4.27 1.59 4.33
C PHE A 31 3.26 1.95 3.25
N LEU A 32 3.75 2.09 2.01
CA LEU A 32 2.89 2.13 0.83
C LEU A 32 2.57 0.69 0.45
N ILE A 33 1.29 0.39 0.30
CA ILE A 33 0.81 -0.95 -0.01
C ILE A 33 -0.16 -0.85 -1.19
N THR A 34 0.12 -1.57 -2.26
CA THR A 34 -0.77 -1.65 -3.42
C THR A 34 -1.30 -3.06 -3.63
N LEU A 35 -2.57 -3.14 -4.03
CA LEU A 35 -3.17 -4.35 -4.59
C LEU A 35 -3.42 -4.12 -6.08
N ASP A 36 -3.25 -5.15 -6.90
CA ASP A 36 -3.34 -5.02 -8.36
C ASP A 36 -4.80 -5.12 -8.85
N GLY A 37 -5.28 -4.01 -9.43
CA GLY A 37 -6.62 -3.77 -9.94
C GLY A 37 -7.80 -4.25 -9.09
N VAL A 38 -7.87 -3.88 -7.81
CA VAL A 38 -9.02 -4.19 -6.95
C VAL A 38 -10.16 -3.22 -7.20
N ARG A 39 -11.34 -3.75 -7.52
CA ARG A 39 -12.51 -2.90 -7.82
C ARG A 39 -13.01 -2.20 -6.55
N TRP A 40 -13.31 -0.90 -6.66
CA TRP A 40 -13.91 -0.15 -5.54
C TRP A 40 -15.25 -0.76 -5.09
N GLN A 41 -15.99 -1.41 -5.99
CA GLN A 41 -17.23 -2.10 -5.68
C GLN A 41 -17.01 -3.22 -4.66
N ASP A 42 -15.96 -4.04 -4.82
CA ASP A 42 -15.70 -5.17 -3.92
C ASP A 42 -15.28 -4.68 -2.53
N VAL A 43 -14.59 -3.54 -2.47
CA VAL A 43 -14.22 -2.88 -1.21
C VAL A 43 -15.46 -2.34 -0.50
N TYR A 44 -16.34 -1.61 -1.20
CA TYR A 44 -17.39 -0.80 -0.57
C TYR A 44 -18.79 -1.45 -0.53
N HIS A 45 -19.11 -2.33 -1.47
CA HIS A 45 -20.41 -3.03 -1.57
C HIS A 45 -20.32 -4.48 -1.10
N GLY A 46 -19.11 -5.03 -0.96
CA GLY A 46 -18.90 -6.42 -0.62
C GLY A 46 -19.17 -7.34 -1.82
N LEU A 47 -19.75 -8.51 -1.56
CA LEU A 47 -19.85 -9.59 -2.53
C LEU A 47 -20.85 -9.26 -3.67
N ASP A 48 -20.34 -9.16 -4.91
CA ASP A 48 -21.15 -8.95 -6.11
C ASP A 48 -21.94 -10.22 -6.50
N THR A 49 -23.23 -10.23 -6.19
CA THR A 49 -24.09 -11.40 -6.42
C THR A 49 -24.22 -11.75 -7.90
N ALA A 50 -24.12 -10.80 -8.82
CA ALA A 50 -24.20 -11.08 -10.25
C ALA A 50 -22.96 -11.87 -10.72
N LEU A 51 -21.79 -11.54 -10.18
CA LEU A 51 -20.56 -12.29 -10.44
C LEU A 51 -20.56 -13.65 -9.76
N VAL A 52 -21.01 -13.75 -8.50
CA VAL A 52 -21.19 -15.03 -7.80
C VAL A 52 -22.06 -15.99 -8.62
N GLN A 53 -23.14 -15.50 -9.23
CA GLN A 53 -24.05 -16.35 -10.00
C GLN A 53 -23.58 -16.64 -11.42
N SER A 54 -22.56 -15.94 -11.91
CA SER A 54 -22.02 -16.11 -13.26
C SER A 54 -21.18 -17.40 -13.42
N ASN A 55 -20.60 -17.58 -14.61
CA ASN A 55 -19.64 -18.65 -14.89
C ASN A 55 -18.21 -18.31 -14.41
N TYR A 56 -17.99 -17.12 -13.85
CA TYR A 56 -16.70 -16.73 -13.27
C TYR A 56 -16.48 -17.29 -11.86
N THR A 57 -17.49 -17.90 -11.25
CA THR A 57 -17.41 -18.46 -9.89
C THR A 57 -17.61 -19.97 -9.98
N GLU A 58 -16.56 -20.72 -9.67
CA GLU A 58 -16.63 -22.18 -9.64
C GLU A 58 -17.30 -22.65 -8.35
N ASP A 59 -16.82 -22.17 -7.20
CA ASP A 59 -17.35 -22.55 -5.88
C ASP A 59 -18.25 -21.47 -5.26
N LYS A 60 -19.49 -21.42 -5.75
CA LYS A 60 -20.52 -20.46 -5.29
C LYS A 60 -20.90 -20.69 -3.83
N GLU A 61 -20.99 -21.95 -3.40
CA GLU A 61 -21.42 -22.28 -2.04
C GLU A 61 -20.39 -21.81 -1.01
N LEU A 62 -19.10 -22.10 -1.25
CA LEU A 62 -18.03 -21.63 -0.40
C LEU A 62 -17.99 -20.11 -0.33
N LEU A 63 -18.09 -19.44 -1.48
CA LEU A 63 -18.00 -17.99 -1.54
C LEU A 63 -19.13 -17.30 -0.76
N ASN A 64 -20.36 -17.80 -0.89
CA ASN A 64 -21.48 -17.28 -0.09
C ASN A 64 -21.30 -17.59 1.40
N LYS A 65 -20.85 -18.81 1.74
CA LYS A 65 -20.59 -19.19 3.14
C LYS A 65 -19.55 -18.28 3.80
N MET A 66 -18.50 -17.90 3.08
CA MET A 66 -17.44 -17.05 3.61
C MET A 66 -17.85 -15.58 3.67
N PHE A 67 -18.48 -15.05 2.61
CA PHE A 67 -18.52 -13.59 2.39
C PHE A 67 -19.92 -13.00 2.25
N SER A 68 -20.99 -13.79 2.16
CA SER A 68 -22.35 -13.22 2.17
C SER A 68 -22.68 -12.66 3.55
N GLY A 69 -23.36 -11.52 3.57
CA GLY A 69 -23.92 -10.89 4.76
C GLY A 69 -25.40 -10.56 4.57
N SER A 70 -26.08 -10.21 5.66
CA SER A 70 -27.45 -9.69 5.63
C SER A 70 -27.55 -8.30 4.99
N SER A 71 -26.42 -7.60 4.85
CA SER A 71 -26.29 -6.33 4.13
C SER A 71 -24.93 -6.23 3.40
N PRO A 72 -24.77 -5.26 2.47
CA PRO A 72 -23.47 -4.93 1.87
C PRO A 72 -22.38 -4.63 2.91
N GLU A 73 -22.74 -3.98 4.02
CA GLU A 73 -21.81 -3.64 5.11
C GLU A 73 -21.31 -4.89 5.84
N GLU A 74 -22.20 -5.85 6.14
CA GLU A 74 -21.77 -7.12 6.74
C GLU A 74 -20.92 -7.94 5.75
N SER A 75 -21.26 -7.89 4.46
CA SER A 75 -20.50 -8.62 3.43
C SER A 75 -19.08 -8.06 3.27
N ARG A 76 -18.93 -6.74 3.13
CA ARG A 76 -17.60 -6.11 3.00
C ARG A 76 -16.73 -6.30 4.25
N GLU A 77 -17.34 -6.29 5.44
CA GLU A 77 -16.63 -6.61 6.70
C GLU A 77 -16.11 -8.05 6.74
N LYS A 78 -16.85 -9.01 6.18
CA LYS A 78 -16.38 -10.40 6.06
C LYS A 78 -15.24 -10.55 5.04
N ILE A 79 -15.28 -9.79 3.95
CA ILE A 79 -14.26 -9.84 2.88
C ILE A 79 -12.96 -9.18 3.35
N MET A 80 -13.03 -7.95 3.88
CA MET A 80 -11.86 -7.19 4.34
C MET A 80 -11.98 -6.81 5.83
N PRO A 81 -11.85 -7.76 6.76
CA PRO A 81 -12.01 -7.49 8.19
C PRO A 81 -11.10 -6.40 8.73
N PHE A 82 -9.82 -6.35 8.36
CA PHE A 82 -8.89 -5.34 8.87
C PHE A 82 -9.22 -3.95 8.33
N PHE A 83 -9.49 -3.85 7.03
CA PHE A 83 -9.93 -2.61 6.40
C PHE A 83 -11.15 -2.00 7.11
N TRP A 84 -12.19 -2.81 7.34
CA TRP A 84 -13.45 -2.31 7.90
C TRP A 84 -13.48 -2.23 9.43
N ASN A 85 -12.81 -3.12 10.14
CA ASN A 85 -12.83 -3.12 11.61
C ASN A 85 -11.73 -2.28 12.26
N THR A 86 -10.67 -1.94 11.53
CA THR A 86 -9.56 -1.12 12.03
C THR A 86 -9.45 0.17 11.24
N ILE A 87 -9.18 0.12 9.93
CA ILE A 87 -8.90 1.35 9.16
C ILE A 87 -10.12 2.28 9.10
N ALA A 88 -11.33 1.73 8.92
CA ALA A 88 -12.54 2.54 8.90
C ALA A 88 -12.82 3.27 10.22
N LYS A 89 -12.25 2.81 11.34
CA LYS A 89 -12.43 3.43 12.67
C LYS A 89 -11.34 4.46 12.95
N ASP A 90 -10.10 4.13 12.60
CA ASP A 90 -8.91 4.86 13.04
C ASP A 90 -8.25 5.67 11.91
N GLY A 91 -8.77 5.59 10.68
CA GLY A 91 -8.17 6.17 9.49
C GLY A 91 -9.16 6.90 8.59
N GLN A 92 -8.78 7.03 7.32
CA GLN A 92 -9.53 7.70 6.26
C GLN A 92 -9.69 6.77 5.07
N LEU A 93 -10.92 6.62 4.58
CA LEU A 93 -11.26 5.78 3.44
C LEU A 93 -11.89 6.64 2.35
N TYR A 94 -11.39 6.52 1.11
CA TYR A 94 -11.85 7.28 -0.05
C TYR A 94 -12.14 6.38 -1.24
N GLY A 95 -13.14 6.74 -2.04
CA GLY A 95 -13.54 5.99 -3.24
C GLY A 95 -14.93 5.34 -3.13
N ASN A 96 -15.66 5.54 -2.02
CA ASN A 96 -17.07 5.15 -1.94
C ASN A 96 -17.93 6.07 -2.81
N ARG A 97 -18.09 5.70 -4.08
CA ARG A 97 -18.85 6.49 -5.06
C ARG A 97 -20.33 6.59 -4.72
N THR A 98 -20.89 5.62 -4.01
CA THR A 98 -22.27 5.68 -3.51
C THR A 98 -22.46 6.82 -2.51
N LYS A 99 -21.41 7.21 -1.78
CA LYS A 99 -21.39 8.36 -0.87
C LYS A 99 -20.81 9.63 -1.53
N GLY A 100 -20.63 9.63 -2.85
CA GLY A 100 -20.07 10.76 -3.61
C GLY A 100 -18.56 10.97 -3.42
N SER A 101 -17.86 10.09 -2.69
CA SER A 101 -16.40 10.11 -2.54
C SER A 101 -15.75 9.39 -3.70
N LYS A 102 -15.04 10.12 -4.57
CA LYS A 102 -14.44 9.58 -5.79
C LYS A 102 -12.93 9.59 -5.69
N VAL A 103 -12.32 8.54 -6.20
CA VAL A 103 -10.87 8.43 -6.41
C VAL A 103 -10.67 7.92 -7.82
N ASP A 104 -10.05 8.72 -8.69
CA ASP A 104 -9.84 8.37 -10.09
C ASP A 104 -8.36 8.37 -10.46
N LEU A 105 -8.02 7.60 -11.49
CA LEU A 105 -6.74 7.73 -12.18
C LEU A 105 -6.70 9.03 -13.02
N THR A 106 -5.52 9.65 -13.11
CA THR A 106 -5.29 10.76 -14.05
C THR A 106 -4.77 10.27 -15.40
N ASN A 107 -3.95 9.21 -15.41
CA ASN A 107 -3.44 8.56 -16.62
C ASN A 107 -4.59 8.02 -17.48
N LYS A 108 -4.38 7.96 -18.80
CA LYS A 108 -5.40 7.51 -19.77
C LYS A 108 -5.20 6.08 -20.24
N MET A 109 -4.09 5.46 -19.84
CA MET A 109 -3.78 4.08 -20.13
C MET A 109 -4.65 3.11 -19.33
N LEU A 110 -4.89 3.39 -18.04
CA LEU A 110 -5.78 2.63 -17.14
C LEU A 110 -5.40 1.16 -16.94
N PHE A 111 -4.09 0.88 -16.89
CA PHE A 111 -3.51 -0.43 -16.57
C PHE A 111 -2.23 -0.25 -15.74
N SER A 112 -1.59 -1.37 -15.39
CA SER A 112 -0.66 -1.47 -14.26
C SER A 112 0.53 -0.53 -14.24
N TYR A 113 1.50 -0.61 -15.16
CA TYR A 113 2.70 0.24 -15.08
C TYR A 113 2.35 1.76 -15.07
N PRO A 114 1.50 2.30 -15.96
CA PRO A 114 1.03 3.69 -15.86
C PRO A 114 0.41 4.04 -14.50
N GLY A 115 -0.42 3.14 -13.93
CA GLY A 115 -1.01 3.30 -12.60
C GLY A 115 0.02 3.36 -11.47
N TYR A 116 0.96 2.42 -11.44
CA TYR A 116 2.05 2.42 -10.45
C TYR A 116 2.98 3.63 -10.62
N ASN A 117 3.28 4.05 -11.86
CA ASN A 117 4.02 5.29 -12.10
C ASN A 117 3.28 6.47 -11.47
N GLU A 118 1.98 6.60 -11.73
CA GLU A 118 1.17 7.70 -11.19
C GLU A 118 1.21 7.75 -9.66
N ILE A 119 1.01 6.61 -9.00
CA ILE A 119 1.08 6.48 -7.53
C ILE A 119 2.45 6.91 -7.00
N LEU A 120 3.53 6.46 -7.66
CA LEU A 120 4.90 6.62 -7.16
C LEU A 120 5.52 7.97 -7.51
N THR A 121 5.08 8.64 -8.57
CA THR A 121 5.69 9.88 -9.07
C THR A 121 4.78 11.09 -8.89
N GLY A 122 3.50 10.87 -8.61
CA GLY A 122 2.50 11.91 -8.43
C GLY A 122 2.12 12.63 -9.71
N LYS A 123 2.16 11.92 -10.84
CA LYS A 123 1.69 12.38 -12.16
C LYS A 123 1.54 11.21 -13.13
N ALA A 124 0.61 11.33 -14.07
CA ALA A 124 0.58 10.50 -15.27
C ALA A 124 1.73 10.84 -16.23
N ASP A 125 2.16 9.86 -17.02
CA ASP A 125 3.12 10.03 -18.11
C ASP A 125 2.74 9.18 -19.33
N ASP A 126 1.52 9.41 -19.82
CA ASP A 126 0.91 8.67 -20.94
C ASP A 126 1.77 8.71 -22.23
N ALA A 127 2.66 9.69 -22.37
CA ALA A 127 3.52 9.83 -23.55
C ALA A 127 4.71 8.87 -23.57
N HIS A 128 5.12 8.36 -22.40
CA HIS A 128 6.33 7.54 -22.26
C HIS A 128 6.09 6.22 -21.51
N ILE A 129 5.00 6.12 -20.74
CA ILE A 129 4.61 4.94 -19.98
C ILE A 129 3.26 4.46 -20.56
N ASP A 130 3.35 3.73 -21.66
CA ASP A 130 2.22 3.24 -22.47
C ASP A 130 2.23 1.71 -22.64
N SER A 131 3.04 1.00 -21.85
CA SER A 131 3.18 -0.45 -21.87
C SER A 131 3.57 -1.00 -20.50
N ASN A 132 3.36 -2.30 -20.31
CA ASN A 132 3.84 -3.08 -19.15
C ASN A 132 5.23 -3.70 -19.40
N ASP A 133 5.95 -3.22 -20.43
CA ASP A 133 7.28 -3.70 -20.77
C ASP A 133 8.29 -3.33 -19.68
N LYS A 134 9.36 -4.13 -19.60
CA LYS A 134 10.49 -3.96 -18.67
C LYS A 134 11.42 -2.80 -19.10
N ASN A 135 10.83 -1.61 -19.20
CA ASN A 135 11.52 -0.36 -19.52
C ASN A 135 11.75 0.43 -18.24
N TYR A 136 12.96 0.92 -18.00
CA TYR A 136 13.24 1.69 -16.80
C TYR A 136 12.47 3.01 -16.76
N ASN A 137 11.76 3.26 -15.66
CA ASN A 137 10.99 4.47 -15.47
C ASN A 137 11.93 5.69 -15.43
N LYS A 138 11.68 6.65 -16.33
CA LYS A 138 12.45 7.90 -16.36
C LYS A 138 11.99 8.87 -15.29
N ASN A 139 10.74 8.79 -14.83
CA ASN A 139 10.24 9.61 -13.75
C ASN A 139 10.89 9.24 -12.41
N VAL A 140 11.15 10.24 -11.58
CA VAL A 140 11.72 10.04 -10.23
C VAL A 140 10.58 9.75 -9.27
N THR A 141 10.64 8.62 -8.59
CA THR A 141 9.62 8.20 -7.63
C THR A 141 9.83 8.88 -6.27
N VAL A 142 8.77 9.01 -5.47
CA VAL A 142 8.87 9.46 -4.07
C VAL A 142 9.78 8.55 -3.24
N LEU A 143 9.86 7.26 -3.58
CA LEU A 143 10.80 6.32 -2.97
C LEU A 143 12.25 6.72 -3.26
N GLU A 144 12.55 7.09 -4.51
CA GLU A 144 13.88 7.55 -4.91
C GLU A 144 14.21 8.91 -4.27
N LEU A 145 13.24 9.84 -4.20
CA LEU A 145 13.42 11.11 -3.49
C LEU A 145 13.76 10.87 -2.01
N ALA A 146 13.02 10.00 -1.33
CA ALA A 146 13.33 9.62 0.04
C ALA A 146 14.74 9.00 0.13
N ASN A 147 15.09 8.04 -0.71
CA ASN A 147 16.39 7.36 -0.64
C ASN A 147 17.61 8.28 -0.89
N LYS A 148 17.40 9.46 -1.52
CA LYS A 148 18.44 10.49 -1.71
C LYS A 148 18.64 11.39 -0.48
N GLN A 149 17.67 11.46 0.42
CA GLN A 149 17.75 12.25 1.64
C GLN A 149 18.54 11.50 2.71
N GLU A 150 19.48 12.18 3.38
CA GLU A 150 20.39 11.56 4.36
C GLU A 150 19.63 10.80 5.47
N ARG A 151 18.47 11.31 5.88
CA ARG A 151 17.63 10.70 6.94
C ARG A 151 17.02 9.33 6.55
N TYR A 152 16.82 9.07 5.26
CA TYR A 152 16.18 7.85 4.72
C TYR A 152 17.10 7.01 3.83
N LYS A 153 18.29 7.49 3.47
CA LYS A 153 19.26 6.76 2.64
C LYS A 153 19.55 5.38 3.21
N GLY A 154 19.35 4.34 2.38
CA GLY A 154 19.53 2.94 2.79
C GLY A 154 18.42 2.40 3.72
N LYS A 155 17.37 3.17 3.98
CA LYS A 155 16.19 2.79 4.79
C LYS A 155 14.91 2.73 3.95
N VAL A 156 15.06 2.62 2.63
CA VAL A 156 13.96 2.45 1.67
C VAL A 156 14.08 1.06 1.05
N ALA A 157 12.99 0.30 0.97
CA ALA A 157 12.97 -1.02 0.32
C ALA A 157 11.62 -1.30 -0.34
N ALA A 158 11.63 -2.15 -1.37
CA ALA A 158 10.41 -2.54 -2.07
C ALA A 158 10.30 -4.06 -2.28
N PHE A 159 9.07 -4.55 -2.15
CA PHE A 159 8.70 -5.95 -2.29
C PHE A 159 7.48 -6.05 -3.20
N ALA A 160 7.56 -6.82 -4.27
CA ALA A 160 6.45 -6.93 -5.20
C ALA A 160 6.23 -8.35 -5.70
N SER A 161 4.98 -8.68 -6.01
CA SER A 161 4.65 -9.96 -6.61
C SER A 161 5.02 -10.02 -8.09
N TRP A 162 4.91 -8.90 -8.81
CA TRP A 162 5.20 -8.81 -10.25
C TRP A 162 6.66 -8.44 -10.55
N ASP A 163 7.28 -9.08 -11.55
CA ASP A 163 8.70 -8.95 -11.87
C ASP A 163 9.10 -7.67 -12.65
N VAL A 164 8.14 -6.78 -12.94
CA VAL A 164 8.39 -5.49 -13.62
C VAL A 164 8.73 -4.36 -12.63
N PHE A 165 8.43 -4.53 -11.34
CA PHE A 165 8.69 -3.51 -10.32
C PHE A 165 10.13 -2.95 -10.23
N PRO A 166 11.21 -3.72 -10.48
CA PRO A 166 12.55 -3.15 -10.56
C PRO A 166 12.67 -2.04 -11.61
N PHE A 167 11.92 -2.14 -12.70
CA PHE A 167 11.89 -1.16 -13.79
C PHE A 167 11.02 0.05 -13.45
N ILE A 168 9.84 -0.19 -12.85
CA ILE A 168 8.91 0.87 -12.38
C ILE A 168 9.58 1.78 -11.36
N ILE A 169 10.27 1.20 -10.38
CA ILE A 169 10.98 1.90 -9.30
C ILE A 169 12.31 2.46 -9.80
N ASN A 170 12.84 1.91 -10.89
CA ASN A 170 14.18 2.15 -11.40
C ASN A 170 15.25 1.83 -10.34
N ASP A 171 15.35 0.55 -9.99
CA ASP A 171 16.25 0.03 -8.96
C ASP A 171 17.73 0.43 -9.18
N LYS A 172 18.18 0.49 -10.44
CA LYS A 172 19.56 0.86 -10.79
C LYS A 172 19.87 2.33 -10.51
N ARG A 173 18.99 3.25 -10.92
CA ARG A 173 19.20 4.69 -10.67
C ARG A 173 18.95 5.04 -9.21
N SER A 174 17.88 4.50 -8.63
CA SER A 174 17.45 4.83 -7.27
C SER A 174 18.33 4.20 -6.19
N GLY A 175 19.00 3.08 -6.49
CA GLY A 175 19.76 2.31 -5.51
C GLY A 175 18.90 1.63 -4.45
N ILE A 176 17.58 1.57 -4.66
CA ILE A 176 16.64 0.95 -3.72
C ILE A 176 16.71 -0.57 -3.90
N PRO A 177 16.85 -1.35 -2.81
CA PRO A 177 16.68 -2.80 -2.88
C PRO A 177 15.23 -3.13 -3.26
N VAL A 178 15.05 -3.83 -4.38
CA VAL A 178 13.76 -4.33 -4.85
C VAL A 178 13.81 -5.86 -4.92
N ASN A 179 12.89 -6.52 -4.23
CA ASN A 179 12.67 -7.97 -4.34
C ASN A 179 11.32 -8.20 -5.05
N ALA A 180 11.34 -8.71 -6.27
CA ALA A 180 10.16 -8.78 -7.14
C ALA A 180 10.04 -10.11 -7.89
N GLY A 181 8.83 -10.55 -8.21
CA GLY A 181 8.62 -11.83 -8.91
C GLY A 181 9.29 -12.98 -8.17
N TYR A 182 9.91 -13.90 -8.90
CA TYR A 182 10.64 -15.02 -8.28
C TYR A 182 12.11 -14.71 -7.92
N MET A 183 12.43 -13.44 -7.63
CA MET A 183 13.75 -13.09 -7.09
C MET A 183 13.94 -13.68 -5.70
N ASN A 184 15.07 -14.32 -5.49
CA ASN A 184 15.50 -14.74 -4.15
C ASN A 184 15.92 -13.51 -3.32
N ALA A 185 15.71 -13.58 -2.01
CA ALA A 185 16.40 -12.71 -1.07
C ALA A 185 17.92 -12.95 -1.17
N GLN A 186 18.71 -11.88 -1.01
CA GLN A 186 20.18 -11.90 -1.13
C GLN A 186 20.85 -11.25 0.09
N GLY A 187 22.15 -11.49 0.27
CA GLY A 187 22.95 -10.91 1.35
C GLY A 187 23.05 -11.82 2.57
N ASP A 188 23.06 -11.23 3.77
CA ASP A 188 23.00 -11.95 5.03
C ASP A 188 21.56 -12.40 5.31
N LEU A 189 21.27 -13.67 5.04
CA LEU A 189 19.91 -14.23 5.04
C LEU A 189 19.57 -14.87 6.38
N SER A 190 18.36 -14.60 6.87
CA SER A 190 17.75 -15.36 7.95
C SER A 190 17.39 -16.77 7.48
N GLY A 191 17.24 -17.70 8.43
CA GLY A 191 16.74 -19.04 8.11
C GLY A 191 15.37 -19.03 7.42
N ARG A 192 14.52 -18.02 7.71
CA ARG A 192 13.23 -17.86 7.03
C ARG A 192 13.41 -17.37 5.59
N GLU A 193 14.33 -16.44 5.33
CA GLU A 193 14.62 -15.98 3.97
C GLU A 193 15.19 -17.11 3.09
N ILE A 194 16.06 -17.96 3.64
CA ILE A 194 16.57 -19.16 2.96
C ILE A 194 15.40 -20.11 2.63
N PHE A 195 14.56 -20.40 3.63
CA PHE A 195 13.38 -21.25 3.44
C PHE A 195 12.42 -20.68 2.39
N LEU A 196 12.17 -19.37 2.38
CA LEU A 196 11.32 -18.72 1.38
C LEU A 196 11.91 -18.83 -0.03
N ASN A 197 13.23 -18.69 -0.19
CA ASN A 197 13.92 -18.86 -1.47
C ASN A 197 13.69 -20.25 -2.06
N GLU A 198 13.68 -21.28 -1.23
CA GLU A 198 13.38 -22.66 -1.64
C GLU A 198 11.89 -22.86 -1.93
N MET A 199 11.03 -22.46 -0.98
CA MET A 199 9.60 -22.72 -1.02
C MET A 199 8.88 -22.03 -2.18
N GLN A 200 9.28 -20.81 -2.56
CA GLN A 200 8.61 -20.11 -3.67
C GLN A 200 8.72 -20.87 -5.00
N ARG A 201 9.75 -21.72 -5.16
CA ARG A 201 9.92 -22.58 -6.36
C ARG A 201 9.36 -23.99 -6.19
N GLN A 202 9.00 -24.39 -4.97
CA GLN A 202 8.35 -25.68 -4.69
C GLN A 202 6.82 -25.56 -4.68
N ALA A 203 6.29 -24.38 -4.35
CA ALA A 203 4.88 -24.09 -4.50
C ALA A 203 4.48 -24.09 -5.99
N PRO A 204 3.20 -24.35 -6.32
CA PRO A 204 2.71 -24.24 -7.68
C PRO A 204 2.99 -22.84 -8.27
N ILE A 205 3.64 -22.82 -9.42
CA ILE A 205 3.82 -21.62 -10.23
C ILE A 205 2.52 -21.44 -11.03
N ILE A 206 1.69 -20.47 -10.61
CA ILE A 206 0.43 -20.14 -11.29
C ILE A 206 0.70 -19.17 -12.45
N TRP A 207 1.63 -18.22 -12.24
CA TRP A 207 2.06 -17.25 -13.24
C TRP A 207 3.58 -17.13 -13.22
N GLU A 208 4.23 -17.07 -14.39
CA GLU A 208 5.70 -17.02 -14.46
C GLU A 208 6.28 -15.67 -14.02
N SER A 209 5.55 -14.58 -14.26
CA SER A 209 5.99 -13.21 -13.93
C SER A 209 5.48 -12.70 -12.59
N VAL A 210 4.51 -13.38 -11.96
CA VAL A 210 3.88 -12.97 -10.70
C VAL A 210 3.95 -14.12 -9.70
N ARG A 211 4.64 -13.92 -8.58
CA ARG A 211 4.65 -14.88 -7.48
C ARG A 211 3.40 -14.72 -6.60
N LEU A 212 3.05 -15.77 -5.86
CA LEU A 212 1.99 -15.71 -4.85
C LEU A 212 2.31 -14.67 -3.77
N ASP A 213 1.28 -13.95 -3.33
CA ASP A 213 1.40 -12.78 -2.45
C ASP A 213 1.94 -13.15 -1.06
N VAL A 214 1.70 -14.38 -0.63
CA VAL A 214 2.25 -14.94 0.61
C VAL A 214 3.79 -14.87 0.65
N PHE A 215 4.47 -15.07 -0.47
CA PHE A 215 5.93 -14.98 -0.53
C PHE A 215 6.39 -13.52 -0.51
N THR A 216 5.76 -12.64 -1.29
CA THR A 216 6.02 -11.19 -1.26
C THR A 216 5.88 -10.64 0.15
N HIS A 217 4.78 -10.98 0.83
CA HIS A 217 4.50 -10.56 2.19
C HIS A 217 5.60 -11.02 3.17
N HIS A 218 5.95 -12.31 3.16
CA HIS A 218 6.93 -12.82 4.11
C HIS A 218 8.36 -12.35 3.83
N TYR A 219 8.75 -12.12 2.56
CA TYR A 219 10.01 -11.44 2.26
C TYR A 219 10.02 -10.02 2.83
N ALA A 220 8.94 -9.26 2.62
CA ALA A 220 8.81 -7.91 3.15
C ALA A 220 8.89 -7.92 4.69
N LYS A 221 8.14 -8.79 5.36
CA LYS A 221 8.07 -8.87 6.82
C LYS A 221 9.43 -9.26 7.43
N GLU A 222 10.14 -10.23 6.86
CA GLU A 222 11.47 -10.60 7.35
C GLU A 222 12.49 -9.50 7.14
N TYR A 223 12.44 -8.78 6.01
CA TYR A 223 13.30 -7.62 5.79
C TYR A 223 12.99 -6.48 6.77
N VAL A 224 11.71 -6.20 7.02
CA VAL A 224 11.23 -5.19 7.96
C VAL A 224 11.74 -5.47 9.38
N LYS A 225 11.62 -6.72 9.83
CA LYS A 225 12.12 -7.17 11.14
C LYS A 225 13.63 -7.05 11.30
N LYS A 226 14.37 -7.34 10.22
CA LYS A 226 15.84 -7.40 10.24
C LYS A 226 16.47 -6.01 10.12
N ASN A 227 15.90 -5.14 9.27
CA ASN A 227 16.57 -3.92 8.83
C ASN A 227 15.91 -2.62 9.31
N HIS A 228 14.69 -2.70 9.87
CA HIS A 228 13.90 -1.54 10.29
C HIS A 228 13.88 -0.39 9.25
N PRO A 229 13.55 -0.66 7.97
CA PRO A 229 13.41 0.40 6.97
C PRO A 229 12.35 1.42 7.40
N LYS A 230 12.53 2.68 6.98
CA LYS A 230 11.60 3.78 7.24
C LYS A 230 10.56 3.93 6.14
N VAL A 231 10.89 3.54 4.91
CA VAL A 231 9.95 3.56 3.79
C VAL A 231 9.92 2.18 3.16
N VAL A 232 8.75 1.56 3.14
CA VAL A 232 8.53 0.23 2.58
C VAL A 232 7.44 0.33 1.54
N TYR A 233 7.71 -0.18 0.35
CA TYR A 233 6.70 -0.38 -0.67
C TYR A 233 6.40 -1.86 -0.83
N ILE A 234 5.13 -2.27 -0.71
CA ILE A 234 4.67 -3.63 -0.93
C ILE A 234 3.61 -3.63 -2.03
N SER A 235 3.81 -4.41 -3.09
CA SER A 235 2.80 -4.58 -4.14
C SER A 235 2.36 -6.03 -4.27
N TYR A 236 1.08 -6.28 -4.01
CA TYR A 236 0.41 -7.56 -4.12
C TYR A 236 -0.30 -7.70 -5.48
N GLY A 237 -0.21 -8.88 -6.10
CA GLY A 237 -0.59 -9.10 -7.50
C GLY A 237 -1.75 -10.07 -7.73
N GLU A 238 -2.08 -10.95 -6.77
CA GLU A 238 -2.99 -12.08 -7.05
C GLU A 238 -4.39 -11.65 -7.50
N THR A 239 -4.87 -10.50 -7.03
CA THR A 239 -6.18 -9.97 -7.41
C THR A 239 -6.25 -9.68 -8.92
N ASP A 240 -5.18 -9.24 -9.57
CA ASP A 240 -5.22 -8.96 -11.01
C ASP A 240 -5.20 -10.22 -11.86
N ASP A 241 -4.26 -11.12 -11.59
CA ASP A 241 -4.13 -12.32 -12.40
C ASP A 241 -5.36 -13.25 -12.26
N PHE A 242 -5.97 -13.37 -11.07
CA PHE A 242 -7.21 -14.13 -10.92
C PHE A 242 -8.41 -13.45 -11.60
N ALA A 243 -8.46 -12.12 -11.60
CA ALA A 243 -9.49 -11.38 -12.33
C ALA A 243 -9.34 -11.58 -13.85
N HIS A 244 -8.11 -11.52 -14.38
CA HIS A 244 -7.83 -11.83 -15.78
C HIS A 244 -8.21 -13.26 -16.15
N GLY A 245 -7.98 -14.22 -15.25
CA GLY A 245 -8.42 -15.61 -15.41
C GLY A 245 -9.93 -15.83 -15.31
N GLY A 246 -10.72 -14.79 -14.99
CA GLY A 246 -12.16 -14.91 -14.77
C GLY A 246 -12.50 -15.80 -13.58
N LYS A 247 -11.66 -15.81 -12.54
CA LYS A 247 -11.79 -16.66 -11.35
C LYS A 247 -12.25 -15.82 -10.16
N PHE A 248 -13.53 -15.45 -10.15
CA PHE A 248 -14.08 -14.52 -9.15
C PHE A 248 -13.99 -15.05 -7.71
N ASP A 249 -14.13 -16.35 -7.50
CA ASP A 249 -13.92 -16.98 -6.19
C ASP A 249 -12.46 -16.88 -5.72
N PHE A 250 -11.49 -17.13 -6.59
CA PHE A 250 -10.07 -16.94 -6.27
C PHE A 250 -9.73 -15.47 -6.05
N TYR A 251 -10.23 -14.56 -6.89
CA TYR A 251 -10.10 -13.11 -6.72
C TYR A 251 -10.57 -12.65 -5.34
N MET A 252 -11.79 -13.03 -4.92
CA MET A 252 -12.34 -12.64 -3.62
C MET A 252 -11.57 -13.25 -2.44
N LYS A 253 -11.11 -14.50 -2.57
CA LYS A 253 -10.25 -15.14 -1.56
C LYS A 253 -8.88 -14.47 -1.47
N SER A 254 -8.29 -14.05 -2.58
CA SER A 254 -7.02 -13.32 -2.60
C SER A 254 -7.16 -11.92 -2.01
N LEU A 255 -8.28 -11.22 -2.25
CA LEU A 255 -8.58 -9.95 -1.58
C LEU A 255 -8.68 -10.13 -0.06
N HIS A 256 -9.41 -11.14 0.41
CA HIS A 256 -9.50 -11.48 1.83
C HIS A 256 -8.15 -11.86 2.46
N ASN A 257 -7.38 -12.70 1.76
CA ASN A 257 -6.05 -13.10 2.22
C ASN A 257 -5.11 -11.90 2.30
N THR A 258 -5.13 -11.01 1.31
CA THR A 258 -4.28 -9.81 1.30
C THR A 258 -4.65 -8.84 2.41
N ASP A 259 -5.94 -8.64 2.70
CA ASP A 259 -6.37 -7.86 3.87
C ASP A 259 -5.80 -8.45 5.18
N ALA A 260 -5.81 -9.77 5.32
CA ALA A 260 -5.20 -10.45 6.48
C ALA A 260 -3.66 -10.30 6.54
N LEU A 261 -2.96 -10.34 5.39
CA LEU A 261 -1.52 -10.09 5.31
C LEU A 261 -1.19 -8.64 5.73
N ILE A 262 -2.01 -7.67 5.33
CA ILE A 262 -1.84 -6.27 5.76
C ILE A 262 -2.09 -6.14 7.28
N ALA A 263 -3.10 -6.84 7.81
CA ALA A 263 -3.40 -6.88 9.24
C ALA A 263 -2.22 -7.45 10.06
N ASP A 264 -1.60 -8.52 9.58
CA ASP A 264 -0.43 -9.14 10.18
C ASP A 264 0.79 -8.18 10.22
N LEU A 265 1.00 -7.42 9.14
CA LEU A 265 2.05 -6.40 9.09
C LEU A 265 1.75 -5.24 10.04
N TRP A 266 0.50 -4.78 10.09
CA TRP A 266 0.07 -3.74 11.03
C TRP A 266 0.27 -4.20 12.48
N GLN A 267 -0.13 -5.42 12.81
CA GLN A 267 0.08 -5.99 14.14
C GLN A 267 1.56 -6.00 14.51
N TYR A 268 2.45 -6.39 13.59
CA TYR A 268 3.90 -6.33 13.82
C TYR A 268 4.36 -4.90 14.12
N VAL A 269 3.98 -3.94 13.27
CA VAL A 269 4.35 -2.52 13.43
C VAL A 269 3.88 -1.95 14.77
N GLN A 270 2.68 -2.31 15.22
CA GLN A 270 2.15 -1.85 16.51
C GLN A 270 2.82 -2.50 17.73
N GLN A 271 3.58 -3.57 17.54
CA GLN A 271 4.30 -4.29 18.60
C GLN A 271 5.80 -3.96 18.64
N ASP A 272 6.33 -3.27 17.64
CA ASP A 272 7.74 -2.91 17.52
C ASP A 272 7.96 -1.45 17.95
N ASP A 273 8.82 -1.22 18.95
CA ASP A 273 9.08 0.12 19.52
C ASP A 273 9.62 1.13 18.49
N PHE A 274 10.25 0.66 17.40
CA PHE A 274 10.72 1.53 16.31
C PHE A 274 9.56 2.06 15.46
N TYR A 275 8.51 1.26 15.27
CA TYR A 275 7.41 1.56 14.35
C TYR A 275 6.16 2.09 15.05
N LYS A 276 5.89 1.61 16.26
CA LYS A 276 4.66 1.91 17.00
C LYS A 276 4.46 3.42 17.17
N ASP A 277 3.21 3.85 16.96
CA ASP A 277 2.78 5.25 17.08
C ASP A 277 3.55 6.25 16.18
N ASN A 278 4.28 5.76 15.16
CA ASN A 278 5.07 6.58 14.24
C ASN A 278 5.02 6.10 12.77
N THR A 279 4.08 5.21 12.45
CA THR A 279 4.00 4.57 11.14
C THR A 279 2.67 4.85 10.45
N TYR A 280 2.76 5.16 9.16
CA TYR A 280 1.62 5.36 8.28
C TYR A 280 1.48 4.17 7.33
N PHE A 281 0.27 3.64 7.21
CA PHE A 281 -0.12 2.71 6.16
C PHE A 281 -0.94 3.48 5.13
N ILE A 282 -0.52 3.43 3.88
CA ILE A 282 -1.23 4.00 2.73
C ILE A 282 -1.51 2.83 1.80
N ILE A 283 -2.79 2.50 1.62
CA ILE A 283 -3.25 1.32 0.90
C ILE A 283 -4.12 1.76 -0.26
N THR A 284 -3.86 1.26 -1.47
CA THR A 284 -4.61 1.62 -2.68
C THR A 284 -4.55 0.50 -3.71
N THR A 285 -5.16 0.73 -4.86
CA THR A 285 -4.93 -0.03 -6.08
C THR A 285 -4.41 0.87 -7.20
N ASP A 286 -3.74 0.28 -8.19
CA ASP A 286 -3.09 0.93 -9.33
C ASP A 286 -4.03 1.23 -10.49
N HIS A 287 -5.09 0.44 -10.66
CA HIS A 287 -6.18 0.73 -11.59
C HIS A 287 -7.51 0.15 -11.13
N GLY A 288 -8.59 0.56 -11.79
CA GLY A 288 -9.91 -0.05 -11.63
C GLY A 288 -10.12 -1.18 -12.63
N ARG A 289 -11.33 -1.75 -12.65
CA ARG A 289 -11.79 -2.68 -13.69
C ARG A 289 -13.21 -2.35 -14.11
N GLY A 290 -13.69 -3.08 -15.12
CA GLY A 290 -15.11 -3.10 -15.45
C GLY A 290 -15.98 -3.50 -14.27
N SER A 291 -17.24 -3.08 -14.30
CA SER A 291 -18.18 -3.27 -13.19
C SER A 291 -18.89 -4.61 -13.18
N GLY A 292 -18.86 -5.39 -14.27
CA GLY A 292 -19.66 -6.62 -14.34
C GLY A 292 -19.35 -7.49 -15.55
N ILE A 293 -20.39 -8.09 -16.15
CA ILE A 293 -20.22 -9.09 -17.21
C ILE A 293 -20.40 -8.53 -18.63
N LEU A 294 -20.81 -7.26 -18.76
CA LEU A 294 -20.99 -6.60 -20.06
C LEU A 294 -19.62 -6.37 -20.70
N GLU A 295 -19.49 -6.63 -22.00
CA GLU A 295 -18.19 -6.60 -22.69
C GLU A 295 -17.48 -5.23 -22.62
N ASP A 296 -18.22 -4.12 -22.65
CA ASP A 296 -17.67 -2.77 -22.55
C ASP A 296 -17.35 -2.32 -21.11
N SER A 297 -17.70 -3.14 -20.11
CA SER A 297 -17.48 -2.92 -18.68
C SER A 297 -17.18 -4.25 -17.97
N LYS A 298 -16.34 -5.06 -18.61
CA LYS A 298 -16.07 -6.43 -18.17
C LYS A 298 -15.11 -6.43 -16.99
N TRP A 299 -15.52 -7.06 -15.89
CA TRP A 299 -14.75 -7.05 -14.64
C TRP A 299 -13.40 -7.76 -14.75
N THR A 300 -13.24 -8.68 -15.70
CA THR A 300 -11.98 -9.37 -15.99
C THR A 300 -10.98 -8.49 -16.76
N SER A 301 -11.36 -7.26 -17.09
CA SER A 301 -10.64 -6.39 -18.01
C SER A 301 -10.47 -4.98 -17.45
N HIS A 302 -9.47 -4.30 -17.96
CA HIS A 302 -9.13 -2.91 -17.66
C HIS A 302 -8.52 -2.26 -18.93
N GLY A 303 -8.03 -1.03 -18.81
CA GLY A 303 -7.56 -0.23 -19.94
C GLY A 303 -8.58 0.78 -20.47
N SER A 304 -8.12 1.66 -21.36
CA SER A 304 -8.89 2.81 -21.89
C SER A 304 -10.24 2.45 -22.54
N ASN A 305 -10.42 1.21 -22.99
CA ASN A 305 -11.63 0.73 -23.64
C ASN A 305 -12.64 0.12 -22.66
N VAL A 306 -12.32 0.03 -21.37
CA VAL A 306 -13.17 -0.58 -20.35
C VAL A 306 -13.77 0.50 -19.46
N LYS A 307 -15.10 0.63 -19.49
CA LYS A 307 -15.82 1.61 -18.67
C LYS A 307 -15.59 1.33 -17.18
N GLY A 308 -15.15 2.35 -16.47
CA GLY A 308 -14.90 2.26 -15.03
C GLY A 308 -13.50 1.82 -14.63
N ALA A 309 -12.62 1.48 -15.59
CA ALA A 309 -11.23 1.12 -15.29
C ALA A 309 -10.40 2.26 -14.66
N GLN A 310 -10.88 3.50 -14.73
CA GLN A 310 -10.28 4.65 -14.04
C GLN A 310 -10.67 4.77 -12.57
N HIS A 311 -11.66 4.00 -12.11
CA HIS A 311 -12.21 4.12 -10.77
C HIS A 311 -11.43 3.32 -9.74
N THR A 312 -10.77 4.00 -8.80
CA THR A 312 -9.97 3.39 -7.74
C THR A 312 -10.48 3.79 -6.35
N TRP A 313 -9.69 3.51 -5.32
CA TRP A 313 -9.96 3.77 -3.92
C TRP A 313 -8.63 3.92 -3.17
N MET A 314 -8.63 4.55 -2.00
CA MET A 314 -7.46 4.62 -1.14
C MET A 314 -7.84 4.64 0.34
N ALA A 315 -6.96 4.13 1.19
CA ALA A 315 -7.11 4.07 2.63
C ALA A 315 -5.82 4.50 3.32
N ILE A 316 -5.95 5.34 4.36
CA ILE A 316 -4.81 5.92 5.07
C ILE A 316 -5.02 5.74 6.57
N LEU A 317 -4.01 5.21 7.25
CA LEU A 317 -3.97 4.97 8.70
C LEU A 317 -2.63 5.45 9.26
N GLY A 318 -2.61 6.13 10.40
CA GLY A 318 -1.37 6.58 11.02
C GLY A 318 -1.57 7.56 12.19
N PRO A 319 -0.51 7.92 12.91
CA PRO A 319 -0.59 8.62 14.20
C PRO A 319 -1.19 10.04 14.15
N ASN A 320 -1.07 10.73 13.01
CA ASN A 320 -1.63 12.09 12.83
C ASN A 320 -2.74 12.14 11.77
N VAL A 321 -3.32 10.98 11.44
CA VAL A 321 -4.43 10.89 10.49
C VAL A 321 -5.72 11.09 11.27
N LYS A 322 -6.51 12.11 10.90
CA LYS A 322 -7.82 12.33 11.50
C LYS A 322 -8.76 11.17 11.12
N PRO A 323 -9.35 10.45 12.09
CA PRO A 323 -10.20 9.30 11.82
C PRO A 323 -11.59 9.75 11.37
N ILE A 324 -11.75 10.03 10.07
CA ILE A 324 -13.07 10.35 9.49
C ILE A 324 -13.81 9.10 9.01
N GLY A 325 -13.15 7.94 9.02
CA GLY A 325 -13.66 6.71 8.44
C GLY A 325 -13.94 6.88 6.95
N GLU A 326 -15.13 6.52 6.50
CA GLU A 326 -15.55 6.72 5.12
C GLU A 326 -15.80 8.20 4.80
N ALA A 327 -14.97 8.77 3.93
CA ALA A 327 -15.19 10.12 3.40
C ALA A 327 -16.49 10.19 2.58
N VAL A 328 -17.14 11.37 2.64
CA VAL A 328 -18.37 11.67 1.90
C VAL A 328 -18.13 12.88 1.01
N ASN A 329 -18.60 12.79 -0.23
CA ASN A 329 -18.39 13.80 -1.27
C ASN A 329 -16.91 14.12 -1.58
N GLY A 330 -16.66 14.59 -2.80
CA GLY A 330 -15.34 15.05 -3.22
C GLY A 330 -14.67 14.15 -4.24
N GLN A 331 -13.55 14.64 -4.73
CA GLN A 331 -12.77 14.02 -5.79
C GLN A 331 -11.30 14.04 -5.36
N LEU A 332 -10.70 12.87 -5.33
CA LEU A 332 -9.27 12.69 -5.24
C LEU A 332 -8.76 11.95 -6.46
N TYR A 333 -7.45 11.93 -6.60
CA TYR A 333 -6.74 11.21 -7.65
C TYR A 333 -5.54 10.47 -7.07
N THR A 334 -5.15 9.37 -7.71
CA THR A 334 -4.02 8.54 -7.26
C THR A 334 -2.67 9.26 -7.35
N ASP A 335 -2.54 10.23 -8.25
CA ASP A 335 -1.37 11.11 -8.35
C ASP A 335 -1.12 11.95 -7.07
N GLN A 336 -2.11 12.08 -6.18
CA GLN A 336 -1.95 12.77 -4.91
C GLN A 336 -1.22 11.93 -3.84
N LEU A 337 -1.00 10.63 -4.06
CA LEU A 337 -0.35 9.76 -3.07
C LEU A 337 1.14 10.08 -2.90
N ALA A 338 1.90 10.24 -3.98
CA ALA A 338 3.32 10.61 -3.90
C ALA A 338 3.58 11.92 -3.14
N PRO A 339 2.89 13.05 -3.41
CA PRO A 339 3.09 14.27 -2.63
C PRO A 339 2.61 14.13 -1.18
N THR A 340 1.58 13.32 -0.92
CA THR A 340 1.15 13.01 0.47
C THR A 340 2.24 12.25 1.24
N ILE A 341 2.87 11.26 0.60
CA ILE A 341 3.99 10.51 1.18
C ILE A 341 5.19 11.44 1.42
N ALA A 342 5.49 12.32 0.46
CA ALA A 342 6.57 13.29 0.61
C ALA A 342 6.32 14.26 1.78
N GLU A 343 5.09 14.73 1.97
CA GLU A 343 4.69 15.57 3.10
C GLU A 343 4.86 14.82 4.44
N ILE A 344 4.41 13.56 4.53
CA ILE A 344 4.59 12.73 5.74
C ILE A 344 6.06 12.56 6.07
N LEU A 345 6.91 12.34 5.07
CA LEU A 345 8.33 12.08 5.23
C LEU A 345 9.16 13.36 5.40
N ASP A 346 8.58 14.55 5.19
CA ASP A 346 9.29 15.83 5.11
C ASP A 346 10.43 15.76 4.08
N VAL A 347 10.07 15.36 2.85
CA VAL A 347 10.97 15.26 1.68
C VAL A 347 10.61 16.35 0.68
N ASP A 348 11.62 17.11 0.27
CA ASP A 348 11.43 18.17 -0.74
C ASP A 348 10.98 17.61 -2.09
N VAL A 349 9.95 18.22 -2.66
CA VAL A 349 9.41 17.89 -3.99
C VAL A 349 9.50 19.09 -4.92
N ASP A 350 9.90 18.85 -6.17
CA ASP A 350 9.81 19.85 -7.23
C ASP A 350 8.43 19.80 -7.86
N ILE A 351 7.67 20.89 -7.71
CA ILE A 351 6.31 21.04 -8.23
C ILE A 351 6.22 20.92 -9.75
N GLN A 352 7.32 21.12 -10.49
CA GLN A 352 7.37 20.86 -11.93
C GLN A 352 7.31 19.37 -12.24
N THR A 353 7.84 18.53 -11.35
CA THR A 353 7.93 17.08 -11.52
C THR A 353 6.84 16.30 -10.77
N MET A 354 6.29 16.89 -9.70
CA MET A 354 5.21 16.34 -8.87
C MET A 354 4.18 17.45 -8.61
N PRO A 355 3.29 17.76 -9.57
CA PRO A 355 2.39 18.90 -9.51
C PRO A 355 1.14 18.70 -8.65
N ALA A 356 0.78 17.44 -8.37
CA ALA A 356 -0.39 17.11 -7.57
C ALA A 356 -0.26 17.63 -6.12
N LYS A 357 -1.38 17.96 -5.50
CA LYS A 357 -1.41 18.42 -4.10
C LYS A 357 -1.58 17.23 -3.14
N PRO A 358 -0.92 17.24 -1.98
CA PRO A 358 -1.13 16.22 -0.96
C PRO A 358 -2.58 16.21 -0.46
N ILE A 359 -3.02 15.06 0.02
CA ILE A 359 -4.33 14.86 0.65
C ILE A 359 -4.29 15.45 2.05
N ASN A 360 -5.34 16.18 2.46
CA ASN A 360 -5.40 16.68 3.82
C ASN A 360 -5.68 15.54 4.82
N LEU A 361 -4.69 15.20 5.64
CA LEU A 361 -4.80 14.17 6.66
C LEU A 361 -5.34 14.67 8.02
N LYS A 362 -5.58 15.99 8.20
CA LYS A 362 -5.94 16.63 9.49
C LYS A 362 -7.36 17.16 9.59
#